data_AF-A0A2V5ZBQ1-F1
#
_entry.id   AF-A0A2V5ZBQ1-F1
#
_cell.length_a   1.000
_cell.length_b   1.000
_cell.length_c   1.000
_cell.angle_alpha   90.00
_cell.angle_beta   90.00
_cell.angle_gamma   90.00
#
_symmetry.space_group_name_H-M   'P 1'
#
loop_
_entity.id
_entity.type
_entity.pdbx_description
1 polymer ?
#
loop_
_entity_poly.entity_id
_entity_poly.type
_entity_poly.pdbx_seq_one_letter_code
_entity_poly.pdbx_strand_id
1 'polypeptide(L)'
;MHTVLKRISGVLIMVFAALILLSSVGGVYGLWVLKDRAHRLTTAVFAPVESGLDRADEALGKVNTRISNARDRVSNAQALVGQLDQEPVANGAVLSAISDSVSMRLEPAIDEVQASISDALGLVNGVNNSIAAINDLFGVNLPTLTDELQTLDARITTLRERIQEVRTDLAAMIQGKLQMPAARVNSRLANLASGLQDIQPVVSKYVGKVQQIQARLTKLKSNISNAITIGFVVGTVFLVWIAISQVAMLAYGGSLLKRETERIR
;
A
#
# COMPACT_ATOMS: atom_id res chain seq x y z
N MET A 1 -46.61 -35.27 -47.06
CA MET A 1 -45.27 -34.71 -46.75
C MET A 1 -45.31 -33.42 -45.93
N HIS A 2 -46.17 -32.45 -46.26
CA HIS A 2 -46.19 -31.13 -45.61
C HIS A 2 -46.57 -31.12 -44.11
N THR A 3 -47.31 -32.12 -43.62
CA THR A 3 -47.74 -32.28 -42.21
C THR A 3 -46.67 -32.91 -41.31
N VAL A 4 -45.90 -33.86 -41.84
CA VAL A 4 -44.81 -34.51 -41.08
C VAL A 4 -43.66 -33.53 -40.83
N LEU A 5 -43.34 -32.69 -41.83
CA LEU A 5 -42.29 -31.67 -41.71
C LEU A 5 -42.62 -30.63 -40.61
N LYS A 6 -43.89 -30.24 -40.48
CA LYS A 6 -44.35 -29.30 -39.44
C LYS A 6 -44.21 -29.88 -38.03
N ARG A 7 -44.62 -31.14 -37.83
CA ARG A 7 -44.45 -31.83 -36.55
C ARG A 7 -42.99 -31.95 -36.12
N ILE A 8 -42.11 -32.34 -37.03
CA ILE A 8 -40.68 -32.47 -36.76
C ILE A 8 -40.08 -31.09 -36.40
N SER A 9 -40.45 -30.04 -37.13
CA SER A 9 -39.98 -28.67 -36.83
C SER A 9 -40.44 -28.18 -35.45
N GLY A 10 -41.69 -28.48 -35.04
CA GLY A 10 -42.22 -28.10 -33.73
C GLY A 10 -41.49 -28.79 -32.57
N VAL A 11 -41.18 -30.08 -32.70
CA VAL A 11 -40.42 -30.84 -31.69
C VAL A 11 -38.99 -30.33 -31.58
N LEU A 12 -38.32 -30.07 -32.71
CA LEU A 12 -36.97 -29.49 -32.74
C LEU A 12 -36.91 -28.14 -32.03
N ILE A 13 -37.87 -27.25 -32.30
CA ILE A 13 -37.97 -25.94 -31.63
C ILE A 13 -38.16 -26.13 -30.12
N MET A 14 -38.97 -27.10 -29.70
CA MET A 14 -39.25 -27.37 -28.29
C MET A 14 -38.02 -27.87 -27.53
N VAL A 15 -37.25 -28.79 -28.13
CA VAL A 15 -36.01 -29.32 -27.54
C VAL A 15 -34.94 -28.22 -27.46
N PHE A 16 -34.76 -27.42 -28.51
CA PHE A 16 -33.82 -26.31 -28.50
C PHE A 16 -34.17 -25.28 -27.42
N ALA A 17 -35.44 -24.88 -27.30
CA ALA A 17 -35.87 -23.93 -26.29
C ALA A 17 -35.67 -24.47 -24.86
N ALA A 18 -35.93 -25.77 -24.62
CA ALA A 18 -35.68 -26.41 -23.33
C ALA A 18 -34.18 -26.44 -22.96
N LEU A 19 -33.30 -26.72 -23.93
CA LEU A 19 -31.85 -26.70 -23.72
C LEU A 19 -31.33 -25.29 -23.41
N ILE A 20 -31.83 -24.27 -24.12
CA ILE A 20 -31.47 -22.87 -23.86
C ILE A 20 -31.97 -22.44 -22.48
N LEU A 21 -33.16 -22.86 -22.06
CA LEU A 21 -33.71 -22.55 -20.75
C LEU A 21 -32.87 -23.18 -19.63
N LEU A 22 -32.51 -24.46 -19.75
CA LEU A 22 -31.60 -25.13 -18.81
C LEU A 22 -30.23 -24.44 -18.75
N SER A 23 -29.68 -24.05 -19.90
CA SER A 23 -28.44 -23.28 -19.97
C SER A 23 -28.57 -21.92 -19.27
N SER A 24 -29.72 -21.26 -19.39
CA SER A 24 -29.98 -19.97 -18.71
C SER A 24 -30.06 -20.12 -17.19
N VAL A 25 -30.75 -21.14 -16.68
CA VAL A 25 -30.83 -21.41 -15.23
C VAL A 25 -29.44 -21.77 -14.69
N GLY A 26 -28.73 -22.65 -15.40
CA GLY A 26 -27.33 -22.97 -15.09
C GLY A 26 -26.42 -21.75 -15.14
N GLY A 27 -26.65 -20.83 -16.09
CA GLY A 27 -25.93 -19.58 -16.23
C GLY A 27 -26.14 -18.64 -15.04
N VAL A 28 -27.38 -18.50 -14.55
CA VAL A 28 -27.65 -17.71 -13.33
C VAL A 28 -26.95 -18.33 -12.13
N TYR A 29 -27.06 -19.63 -11.92
CA TYR A 29 -26.37 -20.30 -10.82
C TYR A 29 -24.83 -20.16 -10.93
N GLY A 30 -24.29 -20.38 -12.13
CA GLY A 30 -22.85 -20.27 -12.41
C GLY A 30 -22.33 -18.85 -12.17
N LEU A 31 -23.10 -17.84 -12.57
CA LEU A 31 -22.86 -16.44 -12.23
C LEU A 31 -22.74 -16.31 -10.69
N TRP A 32 -23.68 -16.85 -9.90
CA TRP A 32 -23.67 -16.59 -8.45
C TRP A 32 -22.40 -17.15 -7.79
N VAL A 33 -21.98 -18.34 -8.22
CA VAL A 33 -20.70 -18.94 -7.79
C VAL A 33 -19.49 -18.09 -8.22
N LEU A 34 -19.52 -17.51 -9.43
CA LEU A 34 -18.48 -16.62 -9.94
C LEU A 34 -18.40 -15.30 -9.17
N LYS A 35 -19.54 -14.73 -8.74
CA LYS A 35 -19.57 -13.48 -7.95
C LYS A 35 -18.78 -13.63 -6.64
N ASP A 36 -19.03 -14.71 -5.90
CA ASP A 36 -18.34 -14.96 -4.63
C ASP A 36 -16.84 -15.20 -4.85
N ARG A 37 -16.47 -15.91 -5.93
CA ARG A 37 -15.06 -16.09 -6.30
C ARG A 37 -14.40 -14.77 -6.67
N ALA A 38 -15.06 -13.92 -7.46
CA ALA A 38 -14.53 -12.62 -7.86
C ALA A 38 -14.31 -11.69 -6.66
N HIS A 39 -15.23 -11.67 -5.69
CA HIS A 39 -15.07 -10.91 -4.44
C HIS A 39 -13.90 -11.41 -3.60
N ARG A 40 -13.74 -12.73 -3.45
CA ARG A 40 -12.61 -13.33 -2.73
C ARG A 40 -11.28 -13.02 -3.40
N LEU A 41 -11.19 -13.16 -4.72
CA LEU A 41 -9.98 -12.84 -5.49
C LEU A 41 -9.62 -11.35 -5.36
N THR A 42 -10.61 -10.46 -5.48
CA THR A 42 -10.39 -9.02 -5.29
C THR A 42 -9.85 -8.75 -3.88
N THR A 43 -10.43 -9.35 -2.84
CA THR A 43 -9.94 -9.13 -1.48
C THR A 43 -8.53 -9.71 -1.27
N ALA A 44 -8.25 -10.90 -1.81
CA ALA A 44 -6.96 -11.56 -1.68
C ALA A 44 -5.81 -10.81 -2.38
N VAL A 45 -6.09 -10.14 -3.51
CA VAL A 45 -5.10 -9.35 -4.24
C VAL A 45 -4.80 -8.03 -3.53
N PHE A 46 -5.80 -7.38 -2.94
CA PHE A 46 -5.63 -6.08 -2.28
C PHE A 46 -5.11 -6.19 -0.84
N ALA A 47 -5.43 -7.26 -0.12
CA ALA A 47 -5.08 -7.41 1.30
C ALA A 47 -3.57 -7.32 1.61
N PRO A 48 -2.66 -7.93 0.82
CA PRO A 48 -1.22 -7.76 1.04
C PRO A 48 -0.75 -6.31 0.88
N VAL A 49 -1.36 -5.57 -0.05
CA VAL A 49 -1.03 -4.17 -0.32
C VAL A 49 -1.54 -3.27 0.79
N GLU A 50 -2.78 -3.47 1.23
CA GLU A 50 -3.37 -2.76 2.38
C GLU A 50 -2.51 -3.00 3.63
N SER A 51 -2.21 -4.26 3.96
CA SER A 51 -1.37 -4.60 5.12
C SER A 51 0.06 -4.06 5.00
N GLY A 52 0.64 -4.07 3.79
CA GLY A 52 1.96 -3.50 3.55
C GLY A 52 2.00 -1.98 3.74
N LEU A 53 0.96 -1.27 3.27
CA LEU A 53 0.84 0.18 3.43
C LEU A 53 0.62 0.57 4.89
N ASP A 54 -0.21 -0.17 5.63
CA ASP A 54 -0.42 0.08 7.07
C ASP A 54 0.87 -0.09 7.87
N ARG A 55 1.63 -1.15 7.59
CA ARG A 55 2.95 -1.36 8.21
C ARG A 55 3.94 -0.28 7.82
N ALA A 56 3.92 0.19 6.58
CA ALA A 56 4.77 1.28 6.12
C ALA A 56 4.43 2.59 6.84
N ASP A 57 3.14 2.90 7.02
CA ASP A 57 2.68 4.08 7.77
C ASP A 57 3.14 4.01 9.24
N GLU A 58 2.97 2.86 9.90
CA GLU A 58 3.43 2.63 11.27
C GLU A 58 4.96 2.77 11.39
N ALA A 59 5.71 2.19 10.44
CA ALA A 59 7.16 2.29 10.40
C ALA A 59 7.62 3.74 10.22
N LEU A 60 7.01 4.51 9.31
CA LEU A 60 7.29 5.94 9.11
C LEU A 60 6.92 6.77 10.36
N GLY A 61 5.84 6.42 11.05
CA GLY A 61 5.49 7.02 12.34
C GLY A 61 6.59 6.79 13.40
N LYS A 62 7.13 5.57 13.49
CA LYS A 62 8.27 5.25 14.36
C LYS A 62 9.52 6.05 13.99
N VAL A 63 9.82 6.19 12.69
CA VAL A 63 10.93 7.02 12.19
C VAL A 63 10.78 8.46 12.67
N ASN A 64 9.60 9.06 12.52
CA ASN A 64 9.36 10.45 12.94
C ASN A 64 9.57 10.64 14.45
N THR A 65 9.06 9.72 15.28
CA THR A 65 9.29 9.73 16.73
C THR A 65 10.77 9.59 17.09
N ARG A 66 11.50 8.69 16.41
CA ARG A 66 12.94 8.48 16.64
C ARG A 66 13.77 9.70 16.23
N ILE A 67 13.43 10.34 15.11
CA ILE A 67 14.05 11.60 14.67
C ILE A 67 13.82 12.71 15.71
N SER A 68 12.60 12.84 16.23
CA SER A 68 12.29 13.81 17.29
C SER A 68 13.17 13.58 18.53
N ASN A 69 13.23 12.32 19.00
CA ASN A 69 14.06 11.96 20.15
C ASN A 69 15.55 12.24 19.90
N ALA A 70 16.05 11.98 18.69
CA ALA A 70 17.42 12.28 18.30
C ALA A 70 17.68 13.80 18.33
N ARG A 71 16.75 14.61 17.82
CA ARG A 71 16.85 16.08 17.87
C ARG A 71 16.90 16.60 19.30
N ASP A 72 16.08 16.07 20.20
CA ASP A 72 16.09 16.45 21.61
C ASP A 72 17.43 16.12 22.27
N ARG A 73 18.01 14.95 21.95
CA ARG A 73 19.34 14.55 22.41
C ARG A 73 20.44 15.48 21.90
N VAL A 74 20.38 15.90 20.63
CA VAL A 74 21.31 16.89 20.07
C VAL A 74 21.17 18.23 20.78
N SER A 75 19.94 18.72 20.97
CA SER A 75 19.67 19.98 21.67
C SER A 75 20.23 19.96 23.10
N ASN A 76 20.05 18.85 23.82
CA ASN A 76 20.62 18.66 25.16
C ASN A 76 22.15 18.68 25.14
N ALA A 77 22.78 18.03 24.15
CA ALA A 77 24.23 18.08 23.99
C ALA A 77 24.73 19.50 23.67
N GLN A 78 24.01 20.27 22.85
CA GLN A 78 24.34 21.66 22.57
C GLN A 78 24.25 22.55 23.82
N ALA A 79 23.24 22.33 24.66
CA ALA A 79 23.11 23.05 25.93
C ALA A 79 24.29 22.77 26.87
N LEU A 80 24.75 21.51 26.97
CA LEU A 80 25.94 21.15 27.74
C LEU A 80 27.21 21.79 27.17
N VAL A 81 27.35 21.84 25.84
CA VAL A 81 28.48 22.53 25.20
C VAL A 81 28.45 24.04 25.49
N GLY A 82 27.27 24.66 25.54
CA GLY A 82 27.14 26.07 25.91
C GLY A 82 27.56 26.37 27.36
N GLN A 83 27.48 25.39 28.27
CA GLN A 83 27.95 25.53 29.65
C GLN A 83 29.49 25.51 29.74
N LEU A 84 30.18 24.77 28.86
CA LEU A 84 31.65 24.75 28.79
C LEU A 84 32.23 26.14 28.47
N ASP A 85 31.54 26.96 27.67
CA ASP A 85 31.98 28.31 27.33
C ASP A 85 31.85 29.29 28.52
N GLN A 86 31.04 28.97 29.54
CA GLN A 86 30.79 29.83 30.70
C GLN A 86 31.68 29.52 31.91
N GLU A 87 32.08 28.26 32.12
CA GLU A 87 32.89 27.83 33.28
C GLU A 87 34.11 26.95 32.89
N PRO A 88 35.23 27.56 32.45
CA PRO A 88 36.39 26.84 31.90
C PRO A 88 37.14 25.92 32.88
N VAL A 89 36.84 25.99 34.18
CA VAL A 89 37.65 25.33 35.24
C VAL A 89 37.04 23.97 35.66
N ALA A 90 35.79 23.67 35.29
CA ALA A 90 35.07 22.43 35.63
C ALA A 90 34.93 21.44 34.44
N ASN A 91 35.76 21.60 33.41
CA ASN A 91 35.55 21.02 32.09
C ASN A 91 35.51 19.49 32.02
N GLY A 92 36.22 18.76 32.89
CA GLY A 92 36.34 17.30 32.78
C GLY A 92 35.00 16.57 32.91
N ALA A 93 34.16 16.98 33.86
CA ALA A 93 32.86 16.34 34.09
C ALA A 93 31.86 16.65 32.97
N VAL A 94 31.82 17.88 32.49
CA VAL A 94 30.93 18.30 31.39
C VAL A 94 31.33 17.63 30.07
N LEU A 95 32.64 17.55 29.79
CA LEU A 95 33.16 16.82 28.63
C LEU A 95 32.81 15.33 28.67
N SER A 96 32.93 14.68 29.83
CA SER A 96 32.49 13.29 30.00
C SER A 96 30.99 13.16 29.73
N ALA A 97 30.16 14.05 30.29
CA ALA A 97 28.71 14.02 30.08
C ALA A 97 28.32 14.24 28.60
N ILE A 98 29.03 15.12 27.87
CA ILE A 98 28.82 15.32 26.43
C ILE A 98 29.23 14.07 25.65
N SER A 99 30.39 13.50 25.95
CA SER A 99 30.86 12.26 25.32
C SER A 99 29.92 11.10 25.56
N ASP A 100 29.39 10.96 26.78
CA ASP A 100 28.41 9.95 27.14
C ASP A 100 27.08 10.21 26.42
N SER A 101 26.64 11.47 26.33
CA SER A 101 25.43 11.82 25.58
C SER A 101 25.57 11.50 24.09
N VAL A 102 26.71 11.78 23.47
CA VAL A 102 26.95 11.48 22.06
C VAL A 102 27.12 9.98 21.83
N SER A 103 27.95 9.30 22.62
CA SER A 103 28.25 7.88 22.40
C SER A 103 27.15 6.94 22.88
N MET A 104 26.59 7.16 24.07
CA MET A 104 25.62 6.23 24.64
C MET A 104 24.17 6.53 24.24
N ARG A 105 23.88 7.74 23.74
CA ARG A 105 22.49 8.14 23.42
C ARG A 105 22.32 8.53 21.96
N LEU A 106 23.18 9.36 21.40
CA LEU A 106 22.97 9.84 20.04
C LEU A 106 23.22 8.76 18.99
N GLU A 107 24.31 8.01 19.11
CA GLU A 107 24.65 6.93 18.18
C GLU A 107 23.56 5.84 18.13
N PRO A 108 23.10 5.24 19.25
CA PRO A 108 22.00 4.27 19.22
C PRO A 108 20.70 4.84 18.64
N ALA A 109 20.39 6.12 18.91
CA ALA A 109 19.19 6.75 18.36
C ALA A 109 19.22 6.83 16.83
N ILE A 110 20.41 7.05 16.26
CA ILE A 110 20.57 7.20 14.81
C ILE A 110 20.61 5.84 14.13
N ASP A 111 21.22 4.84 14.77
CA ASP A 111 21.13 3.45 14.32
C ASP A 111 19.68 2.94 14.35
N GLU A 112 18.91 3.32 15.37
CA GLU A 112 17.47 3.05 15.42
C GLU A 112 16.70 3.75 14.28
N VAL A 113 17.01 5.01 13.97
CA VAL A 113 16.40 5.71 12.82
C VAL A 113 16.71 4.96 11.52
N GLN A 114 17.96 4.55 11.33
CA GLN A 114 18.36 3.80 10.14
C GLN A 114 17.66 2.46 10.02
N ALA A 115 17.61 1.68 11.10
CA ALA A 115 16.93 0.40 11.12
C ALA A 115 15.46 0.57 10.71
N SER A 116 14.76 1.56 11.28
CA SER A 116 13.37 1.82 10.93
C SER A 116 13.18 2.27 9.49
N ILE A 117 14.12 3.03 8.93
CA ILE A 117 14.06 3.44 7.51
C ILE A 117 14.33 2.25 6.59
N SER A 118 15.29 1.39 6.92
CA SER A 118 15.56 0.13 6.20
C SER A 118 14.35 -0.80 6.21
N ASP A 119 13.69 -0.94 7.36
CA ASP A 119 12.46 -1.72 7.48
C ASP A 119 11.33 -1.11 6.63
N ALA A 120 11.16 0.21 6.68
CA ALA A 120 10.19 0.91 5.84
C ALA A 120 10.49 0.73 4.34
N LEU A 121 11.76 0.76 3.93
CA LEU A 121 12.20 0.50 2.55
C LEU A 121 11.83 -0.92 2.11
N GLY A 122 12.09 -1.92 2.95
CA GLY A 122 11.73 -3.31 2.67
C GLY A 122 10.23 -3.48 2.47
N LEU A 123 9.41 -2.87 3.33
CA LEU A 123 7.96 -2.87 3.22
C LEU A 123 7.48 -2.18 1.96
N VAL A 124 8.04 -1.01 1.65
CA VAL A 124 7.67 -0.23 0.45
C VAL A 124 8.01 -0.97 -0.83
N ASN A 125 9.15 -1.68 -0.89
CA ASN A 125 9.47 -2.52 -2.03
C ASN A 125 8.47 -3.67 -2.21
N GLY A 126 8.06 -4.32 -1.12
CA GLY A 126 7.00 -5.33 -1.14
C GLY A 126 5.66 -4.77 -1.63
N VAL A 127 5.30 -3.57 -1.18
CA VAL A 127 4.10 -2.84 -1.63
C VAL A 127 4.21 -2.49 -3.10
N ASN A 128 5.33 -1.96 -3.57
CA ASN A 128 5.56 -1.59 -4.98
C ASN A 128 5.39 -2.78 -5.92
N ASN A 129 5.96 -3.95 -5.58
CA ASN A 129 5.79 -5.16 -6.37
C ASN A 129 4.32 -5.59 -6.45
N SER A 130 3.59 -5.45 -5.33
CA SER A 130 2.17 -5.80 -5.27
C SER A 130 1.30 -4.79 -6.02
N ILE A 131 1.64 -3.49 -5.97
CA ILE A 131 1.02 -2.43 -6.77
C ILE A 131 1.24 -2.71 -8.26
N ALA A 132 2.46 -3.11 -8.67
CA ALA A 132 2.75 -3.46 -10.05
C ALA A 132 1.88 -4.62 -10.53
N ALA A 133 1.70 -5.65 -9.70
CA ALA A 133 0.80 -6.77 -10.00
C ALA A 133 -0.67 -6.33 -10.15
N ILE A 134 -1.15 -5.40 -9.31
CA ILE A 134 -2.48 -4.80 -9.44
C ILE A 134 -2.60 -4.00 -10.73
N ASN A 135 -1.58 -3.20 -11.06
CA ASN A 135 -1.55 -2.40 -12.28
C ASN A 135 -1.63 -3.29 -13.54
N ASP A 136 -0.88 -4.38 -13.57
CA ASP A 136 -0.88 -5.35 -14.67
C ASP A 136 -2.22 -6.11 -14.78
N LEU A 137 -2.76 -6.59 -13.65
CA LEU A 137 -3.99 -7.39 -13.64
C LEU A 137 -5.24 -6.57 -14.01
N PHE A 138 -5.31 -5.32 -13.58
CA PHE A 138 -6.50 -4.47 -13.72
C PHE A 138 -6.34 -3.34 -14.75
N GLY A 139 -5.17 -3.19 -15.38
CA GLY A 139 -4.91 -2.13 -16.36
C GLY A 139 -4.99 -0.72 -15.77
N VAL A 140 -4.64 -0.57 -14.48
CA VAL A 140 -4.67 0.71 -13.77
C VAL A 140 -3.25 1.26 -13.59
N ASN A 141 -3.11 2.57 -13.42
CA ASN A 141 -1.82 3.21 -13.17
C ASN A 141 -1.76 3.81 -11.75
N LEU A 142 -1.41 2.97 -10.78
CA LEU A 142 -1.11 3.42 -9.42
C LEU A 142 0.35 3.87 -9.31
N PRO A 143 0.61 5.02 -8.65
CA PRO A 143 1.97 5.52 -8.47
C PRO A 143 2.79 4.61 -7.55
N THR A 144 4.07 4.44 -7.86
CA THR A 144 5.04 3.73 -7.02
C THR A 144 5.73 4.69 -6.03
N LEU A 145 6.32 4.12 -4.98
CA LEU A 145 6.92 4.86 -3.85
C LEU A 145 8.47 4.95 -3.92
N THR A 146 9.10 4.53 -5.02
CA THR A 146 10.53 4.16 -5.03
C THR A 146 11.53 5.32 -5.04
N ASP A 147 11.25 6.41 -5.75
CA ASP A 147 12.30 7.37 -6.13
C ASP A 147 12.83 8.22 -4.96
N GLU A 148 11.96 8.69 -4.06
CA GLU A 148 12.41 9.58 -2.98
C GLU A 148 13.00 8.83 -1.77
N LEU A 149 12.88 7.51 -1.71
CA LEU A 149 13.27 6.68 -0.57
C LEU A 149 14.77 6.38 -0.60
N GLN A 150 15.34 6.28 -1.80
CA GLN A 150 16.80 6.23 -2.00
C GLN A 150 17.48 7.50 -1.48
N THR A 151 16.82 8.66 -1.61
CA THR A 151 17.36 9.92 -1.08
C THR A 151 17.39 9.95 0.45
N LEU A 152 16.50 9.18 1.10
CA LEU A 152 16.44 9.10 2.55
C LEU A 152 17.60 8.27 3.11
N ASP A 153 17.90 7.14 2.49
CA ASP A 153 19.03 6.28 2.86
C ASP A 153 20.38 7.00 2.75
N ALA A 154 20.59 7.75 1.66
CA ALA A 154 21.77 8.58 1.47
C ALA A 154 21.91 9.64 2.58
N ARG A 155 20.81 10.30 2.97
CA ARG A 155 20.81 11.32 4.03
C ARG A 155 21.15 10.74 5.40
N ILE A 156 20.67 9.54 5.73
CA ILE A 156 21.01 8.87 7.00
C ILE A 156 22.48 8.48 7.02
N THR A 157 23.01 7.97 5.92
CA THR A 157 24.43 7.60 5.81
C THR A 157 25.30 8.82 6.08
N THR A 158 24.97 9.98 5.48
CA THR A 158 25.63 11.25 5.78
C THR A 158 25.48 11.69 7.24
N LEU A 159 24.35 11.44 7.90
CA LEU A 159 24.20 11.72 9.34
C LEU A 159 25.12 10.84 10.19
N ARG A 160 25.26 9.56 9.87
CA ARG A 160 26.15 8.64 10.59
C ARG A 160 27.62 9.09 10.49
N GLU A 161 28.05 9.47 9.30
CA GLU A 161 29.41 10.02 9.07
C GLU A 161 29.65 11.26 9.94
N ARG A 162 28.66 12.16 10.03
CA ARG A 162 28.74 13.36 10.88
C ARG A 162 28.81 13.02 12.38
N ILE A 163 28.15 11.96 12.84
CA ILE A 163 28.25 11.52 14.25
C ILE A 163 29.63 10.96 14.56
N GLN A 164 30.16 10.11 13.67
CA GLN A 164 31.52 9.58 13.77
C GLN A 164 32.52 10.73 13.90
N GLU A 165 32.38 11.74 13.04
CA GLU A 165 33.11 13.00 13.10
C GLU A 165 33.01 13.70 14.46
N VAL A 166 31.80 13.88 15.03
CA VAL A 166 31.63 14.48 16.37
C VAL A 166 32.33 13.65 17.45
N ARG A 167 32.26 12.32 17.38
CA ARG A 167 32.91 11.43 18.34
C ARG A 167 34.44 11.56 18.28
N THR A 168 35.01 11.55 17.08
CA THR A 168 36.46 11.73 16.90
C THR A 168 36.92 13.06 17.49
N ASP A 169 36.18 14.14 17.25
CA ASP A 169 36.50 15.46 17.77
C ASP A 169 36.41 15.51 19.32
N LEU A 170 35.35 14.94 19.90
CA LEU A 170 35.17 14.87 21.36
C LEU A 170 36.26 14.03 22.02
N ALA A 171 36.60 12.87 21.47
CA ALA A 171 37.66 12.02 21.99
C ALA A 171 39.01 12.74 21.98
N ALA A 172 39.29 13.51 20.93
CA ALA A 172 40.52 14.29 20.83
C ALA A 172 40.57 15.47 21.80
N MET A 173 39.41 16.09 22.11
CA MET A 173 39.27 17.13 23.13
C MET A 173 39.50 16.57 24.54
N ILE A 174 38.93 15.41 24.87
CA ILE A 174 39.12 14.73 26.17
C ILE A 174 40.59 14.36 26.39
N GLN A 175 41.29 13.91 25.34
CA GLN A 175 42.72 13.59 25.43
C GLN A 175 43.63 14.82 25.57
N GLY A 176 43.08 16.04 25.62
CA GLY A 176 43.85 17.29 25.66
C GLY A 176 44.68 17.54 24.40
N LYS A 177 44.49 16.74 23.34
CA LYS A 177 45.26 16.81 22.08
C LYS A 177 44.79 17.93 21.18
N LEU A 178 43.58 18.43 21.40
CA LEU A 178 43.02 19.57 20.69
C LEU A 178 42.48 20.59 21.70
N GLN A 179 43.04 21.80 21.68
CA GLN A 179 42.32 23.00 22.10
C GLN A 179 41.28 23.33 21.02
N MET A 180 40.32 22.42 20.80
CA MET A 180 39.20 22.74 19.92
C MET A 180 38.26 23.66 20.67
N PRO A 181 37.87 24.81 20.09
CA PRO A 181 36.83 25.64 20.67
C PRO A 181 35.53 24.83 20.78
N ALA A 182 34.81 24.97 21.89
CA ALA A 182 33.45 24.42 22.05
C ALA A 182 32.54 24.79 20.87
N ALA A 183 32.79 25.95 20.25
CA ALA A 183 32.18 26.40 19.01
C ALA A 183 32.22 25.36 17.86
N ARG A 184 33.30 24.57 17.72
CA ARG A 184 33.39 23.56 16.65
C ARG A 184 32.47 22.38 16.92
N VAL A 185 32.43 21.88 18.16
CA VAL A 185 31.50 20.81 18.57
C VAL A 185 30.06 21.29 18.42
N ASN A 186 29.76 22.51 18.87
CA ASN A 186 28.44 23.11 18.72
C ASN A 186 28.03 23.23 17.24
N SER A 187 28.94 23.66 16.36
CA SER A 187 28.69 23.73 14.92
C SER A 187 28.36 22.37 14.31
N ARG A 188 29.07 21.30 14.71
CA ARG A 188 28.76 19.95 14.22
C ARG A 188 27.43 19.41 14.76
N LEU A 189 27.11 19.67 16.02
CA LEU A 189 25.81 19.34 16.59
C LEU A 189 24.68 20.10 15.88
N ALA A 190 24.88 21.39 15.56
CA ALA A 190 23.91 22.18 14.80
C ALA A 190 23.71 21.62 13.38
N ASN A 191 24.77 21.16 12.73
CA ASN A 191 24.69 20.48 11.44
C ASN A 191 23.92 19.16 11.55
N LEU A 192 24.08 18.41 12.64
CA LEU A 192 23.33 17.18 12.87
C LEU A 192 21.84 17.47 13.09
N ALA A 193 21.52 18.48 13.91
CA ALA A 193 20.16 18.94 14.13
C ALA A 193 19.49 19.35 12.81
N SER A 194 20.22 20.07 11.96
CA SER A 194 19.75 20.49 10.63
C SER A 194 19.51 19.29 9.72
N GLY A 195 20.43 18.33 9.68
CA GLY A 195 20.25 17.10 8.89
C GLY A 195 19.07 16.25 9.36
N LEU A 196 18.84 16.14 10.67
CA LEU A 196 17.65 15.48 11.23
C LEU A 196 16.36 16.25 10.87
N GLN A 197 16.42 17.58 10.93
CA GLN A 197 15.31 18.45 10.54
C GLN A 197 14.96 18.30 9.05
N ASP A 198 15.94 18.08 8.18
CA ASP A 198 15.73 17.89 6.75
C ASP A 198 15.11 16.53 6.40
N ILE A 199 15.28 15.51 7.26
CA ILE A 199 14.68 14.18 7.06
C ILE A 199 13.18 14.20 7.38
N GLN A 200 12.77 14.96 8.39
CA GLN A 200 11.38 15.05 8.83
C GLN A 200 10.36 15.42 7.73
N PRO A 201 10.58 16.45 6.88
CA PRO A 201 9.66 16.76 5.79
C PRO A 201 9.64 15.67 4.70
N VAL A 202 10.76 14.96 4.49
CA VAL A 202 10.81 13.85 3.53
C VAL A 202 9.96 12.68 4.04
N VAL A 203 10.10 12.30 5.31
CA VAL A 203 9.28 11.27 5.96
C VAL A 203 7.80 11.67 5.93
N SER A 204 7.47 12.93 6.23
CA SER A 204 6.09 13.42 6.21
C SER A 204 5.48 13.38 4.81
N LYS A 205 6.26 13.75 3.77
CA LYS A 205 5.84 13.61 2.37
C LYS A 205 5.55 12.15 2.02
N TYR A 206 6.35 11.21 2.54
CA TYR A 206 6.16 9.79 2.35
C TYR A 206 4.88 9.26 3.00
N VAL A 207 4.62 9.64 4.24
CA VAL A 207 3.34 9.34 4.93
C VAL A 207 2.16 9.83 4.08
N GLY A 208 2.23 11.06 3.58
CA GLY A 208 1.19 11.59 2.68
C GLY A 208 1.00 10.78 1.39
N LYS A 209 2.08 10.28 0.78
CA LYS A 209 2.01 9.39 -0.38
C LYS A 209 1.38 8.03 -0.05
N VAL A 210 1.77 7.41 1.07
CA VAL A 210 1.20 6.13 1.54
C VAL A 210 -0.31 6.27 1.73
N GLN A 211 -0.75 7.33 2.41
CA GLN A 211 -2.17 7.63 2.61
C GLN A 211 -2.91 7.89 1.30
N GLN A 212 -2.28 8.60 0.35
CA GLN A 212 -2.87 8.82 -0.97
C GLN A 212 -3.06 7.49 -1.74
N ILE A 213 -2.09 6.58 -1.66
CA ILE A 213 -2.17 5.27 -2.30
C ILE A 213 -3.24 4.42 -1.62
N GLN A 214 -3.31 4.39 -0.28
CA GLN A 214 -4.40 3.72 0.46
C GLN A 214 -5.76 4.22 -0.03
N ALA A 215 -5.98 5.54 -0.09
CA ALA A 215 -7.24 6.11 -0.56
C ALA A 215 -7.58 5.71 -2.01
N ARG A 216 -6.58 5.68 -2.90
CA ARG A 216 -6.76 5.22 -4.29
C ARG A 216 -7.10 3.73 -4.35
N LEU A 217 -6.46 2.89 -3.54
CA LEU A 217 -6.75 1.46 -3.46
C LEU A 217 -8.16 1.21 -2.93
N THR A 218 -8.59 1.91 -1.88
CA THR A 218 -9.96 1.81 -1.36
C THR A 218 -10.99 2.19 -2.44
N LYS A 219 -10.73 3.28 -3.17
CA LYS A 219 -11.60 3.71 -4.28
C LYS A 219 -11.62 2.68 -5.42
N LEU A 220 -10.45 2.12 -5.78
CA LEU A 220 -10.35 1.10 -6.81
C LEU A 220 -11.10 -0.18 -6.42
N LYS A 221 -10.90 -0.66 -5.19
CA LYS A 221 -11.61 -1.83 -4.61
C LYS A 221 -13.12 -1.62 -4.63
N SER A 222 -13.59 -0.43 -4.24
CA SER A 222 -15.01 -0.07 -4.29
C SER A 222 -15.54 -0.05 -5.73
N ASN A 223 -14.80 0.56 -6.67
CA ASN A 223 -15.19 0.61 -8.08
C ASN A 223 -15.25 -0.79 -8.71
N ILE A 224 -14.26 -1.66 -8.45
CA ILE A 224 -14.24 -3.03 -8.95
C ILE A 224 -15.42 -3.82 -8.35
N SER A 225 -15.66 -3.70 -7.05
CA SER A 225 -16.80 -4.37 -6.40
C SER A 225 -18.15 -3.93 -6.98
N ASN A 226 -18.31 -2.63 -7.23
CA ASN A 226 -19.51 -2.08 -7.86
C ASN A 226 -19.65 -2.57 -9.31
N ALA A 227 -18.56 -2.56 -10.10
CA ALA A 227 -18.57 -3.04 -11.47
C ALA A 227 -18.92 -4.55 -11.55
N ILE A 228 -18.36 -5.37 -10.66
CA ILE A 228 -18.72 -6.79 -10.53
C ILE A 228 -20.21 -6.91 -10.24
N THR A 229 -20.72 -6.14 -9.27
CA THR A 229 -22.15 -6.19 -8.88
C THR A 229 -23.08 -5.75 -10.02
N ILE A 230 -22.76 -4.66 -10.72
CA ILE A 230 -23.54 -4.18 -11.87
C ILE A 230 -23.52 -5.18 -13.01
N GLY A 231 -22.33 -5.68 -13.38
CA GLY A 231 -22.19 -6.72 -14.41
C GLY A 231 -23.00 -7.97 -14.06
N PHE A 232 -23.08 -8.29 -12.78
CA PHE A 232 -23.88 -9.38 -12.26
C PHE A 232 -25.39 -9.19 -12.43
N VAL A 233 -25.88 -8.00 -12.06
CA VAL A 233 -27.29 -7.63 -12.22
C VAL A 233 -27.67 -7.62 -13.69
N VAL A 234 -26.85 -6.99 -14.55
CA VAL A 234 -27.07 -6.93 -16.00
C VAL A 234 -27.08 -8.34 -16.60
N GLY A 235 -26.11 -9.20 -16.23
CA GLY A 235 -26.05 -10.58 -16.70
C GLY A 235 -27.26 -11.41 -16.26
N THR A 236 -27.72 -11.24 -15.03
CA THR A 236 -28.92 -11.92 -14.53
C THR A 236 -30.17 -11.47 -15.28
N VAL A 237 -30.36 -10.15 -15.47
CA VAL A 237 -31.48 -9.60 -16.23
C VAL A 237 -31.47 -10.11 -17.67
N PHE A 238 -30.30 -10.16 -18.31
CA PHE A 238 -30.14 -10.67 -19.66
C PHE A 238 -30.51 -12.16 -19.77
N LEU A 239 -30.10 -13.00 -18.81
CA LEU A 239 -30.48 -14.41 -18.78
C LEU A 239 -31.98 -14.60 -18.53
N VAL A 240 -32.57 -13.85 -17.59
CA VAL A 240 -34.03 -13.90 -17.36
C VAL A 240 -34.79 -13.50 -18.62
N TRP A 241 -34.33 -12.46 -19.33
CA TRP A 241 -34.92 -12.06 -20.61
C TRP A 241 -34.88 -13.19 -21.65
N ILE A 242 -33.73 -13.87 -21.78
CA ILE A 242 -33.60 -15.04 -22.66
C ILE A 242 -34.60 -16.13 -22.25
N ALA A 243 -34.70 -16.45 -20.96
CA ALA A 243 -35.60 -17.48 -20.46
C ALA A 243 -37.08 -17.17 -20.79
N ILE A 244 -37.52 -15.92 -20.60
CA ILE A 244 -38.88 -15.47 -20.95
C ILE A 244 -39.13 -15.64 -22.45
N SER A 245 -38.17 -15.27 -23.29
CA SER A 245 -38.25 -15.43 -24.75
C SER A 245 -38.41 -16.91 -25.15
N GLN A 246 -37.69 -17.82 -24.49
CA GLN A 246 -37.83 -19.27 -24.75
C GLN A 246 -39.20 -19.81 -24.31
N VAL A 247 -39.74 -19.37 -23.16
CA VAL A 247 -41.09 -19.77 -22.72
C VAL A 247 -42.15 -19.31 -23.71
N ALA A 248 -42.04 -18.09 -24.25
CA ALA A 248 -42.95 -17.59 -25.28
C ALA A 248 -42.87 -18.43 -26.56
N MET A 249 -41.65 -18.80 -27.01
CA MET A 249 -41.47 -19.70 -28.15
C MET A 249 -42.09 -21.09 -27.91
N LEU A 250 -41.91 -21.67 -26.71
CA LEU A 250 -42.50 -22.95 -26.33
C LEU A 250 -44.04 -22.90 -26.36
N ALA A 251 -44.63 -21.84 -25.81
CA ALA A 251 -46.08 -21.63 -25.82
C ALA A 251 -46.61 -21.49 -27.25
N TYR A 252 -45.91 -20.76 -28.12
CA TYR A 252 -46.28 -20.61 -29.52
C TYR A 252 -46.19 -21.95 -30.28
N GLY A 253 -45.08 -22.69 -30.13
CA GLY A 253 -44.91 -24.02 -30.73
C GLY A 253 -45.98 -25.02 -30.28
N GLY A 254 -46.32 -25.01 -28.98
CA GLY A 254 -47.39 -25.84 -28.43
C GLY A 254 -48.78 -25.49 -29.01
N SER A 255 -49.08 -24.21 -29.19
CA SER A 255 -50.33 -23.76 -29.80
C SER A 255 -50.48 -24.23 -31.26
N LEU A 256 -49.36 -24.30 -31.98
CA LEU A 256 -49.31 -24.73 -33.38
C LEU A 256 -49.59 -26.22 -33.53
N LEU A 257 -49.03 -27.05 -32.63
CA LEU A 257 -49.31 -28.48 -32.56
C LEU A 257 -50.78 -28.77 -32.18
N LYS A 258 -51.35 -27.99 -31.26
CA LYS A 258 -52.76 -28.14 -30.86
C LYS A 258 -53.72 -27.85 -32.02
N ARG A 259 -53.50 -26.77 -32.78
CA ARG A 259 -54.30 -26.42 -33.96
C ARG A 259 -54.25 -27.47 -35.08
N GLU A 260 -53.11 -28.13 -35.26
CA GLU A 260 -53.00 -29.22 -36.24
C GLU A 260 -53.78 -30.47 -35.82
N THR A 261 -53.84 -30.75 -34.52
CA THR A 261 -54.55 -31.91 -33.99
C THR A 261 -56.08 -31.76 -34.09
N GLU A 262 -56.59 -30.53 -33.95
CA GLU A 262 -58.01 -30.21 -34.15
C GLU A 262 -58.45 -30.20 -35.62
N ARG A 263 -57.53 -30.03 -36.58
CA ARG A 263 -57.83 -30.09 -38.03
C ARG A 263 -57.93 -31.49 -38.61
N ILE A 264 -57.35 -32.48 -37.92
CA ILE A 264 -57.31 -33.89 -38.35
C ILE A 264 -58.49 -34.67 -37.74
N ARG A 265 -59.15 -34.08 -36.74
CA ARG A 265 -60.33 -34.63 -36.06
C ARG A 265 -61.61 -34.12 -36.72
#